data_AF-E3J093-F1
#
_entry.id   AF-E3J093-F1
#
_cell.length_a   1.000
_cell.length_b   1.000
_cell.length_c   1.000
_cell.angle_alpha   90.00
_cell.angle_beta   90.00
_cell.angle_gamma   90.00
#
_symmetry.space_group_name_H-M   'P 1'
#
loop_
_entity.id
_entity.type
_entity.pdbx_description
1 polymer ?
#
loop_
_entity_poly.entity_id
_entity_poly.type
_entity_poly.pdbx_seq_one_letter_code
_entity_poly.pdbx_strand_id
1 'polypeptide(L)'
;MPISLGAAARAGAIRPATVPSRRGLAGATGDHGRAATHPRGIGGSGAGHTPPAARPPADMDLAPDSGSGSGRTPNGRLRLCREEKGWSQERLAVELRRFAVLHEGREAGVTGNMICKWEKGDKKPSLRYQRLLRALFHRSSAELGFIEDDPMTGMASIGIPPAFPVMADCVESLAGNMLAGLPGIPVDGVPSIGLGADEPTDLRGVPAERRDFLRMVAASGAAGPVAAAAGASDESPWDRLSAALRQRSPVTPELAHQLSQHTAGLFGLEERVPARTLMGRVTGHLATLAQLLESTTRSPARRQLASTAGETAALAGWLAFDLGDNASALAYYRVAIEAAREADDPALWACVLGYESYQPGGAGRHDQACALLAEAQRRIGASASPLTRAWLAAREAEEQAARGDGRAAMAALDRAQESFDKAEPTDDRVWTGFFDRGRLDGLRVTTFTRLRRPTAAYAAAIEALRAAGPAATKKRSLLLGDIADVHLARRDIDAACRFAADALAVVAQTDFSLGFARVQRVRERLVPWQSSQPVRDLDEQLRVLA
;
A
#
# COMPACT_ATOMS: atom_id res chain seq x y z
N MET A 1 29.57 8.78 39.52
CA MET A 1 28.89 8.77 40.83
C MET A 1 27.90 9.94 40.86
N PRO A 2 26.66 9.76 41.36
CA PRO A 2 25.59 10.74 41.24
C PRO A 2 25.51 11.70 42.44
N ILE A 3 24.88 12.86 42.23
CA ILE A 3 24.46 13.77 43.31
C ILE A 3 22.93 13.74 43.39
N SER A 4 22.41 13.30 44.53
CA SER A 4 20.98 13.34 44.87
C SER A 4 20.65 14.56 45.73
N LEU A 5 19.58 15.26 45.38
CA LEU A 5 18.83 16.25 46.16
C LEU A 5 17.46 16.35 45.49
N GLY A 6 16.30 16.32 46.15
CA GLY A 6 16.00 16.10 47.57
C GLY A 6 14.49 16.35 47.74
N ALA A 7 13.72 15.37 48.23
CA ALA A 7 12.27 15.48 48.27
C ALA A 7 11.79 16.32 49.47
N ALA A 8 10.78 17.18 49.26
CA ALA A 8 9.99 17.78 50.32
C ALA A 8 8.52 17.87 49.90
N ALA A 9 7.64 17.17 50.62
CA ALA A 9 6.21 17.18 50.39
C ALA A 9 5.53 18.30 51.20
N ARG A 10 4.37 18.78 50.74
CA ARG A 10 3.25 19.15 51.63
C ARG A 10 1.91 19.12 50.90
N ALA A 11 0.89 18.62 51.61
CA ALA A 11 -0.46 18.45 51.12
C ALA A 11 -1.32 19.72 51.27
N GLY A 12 -2.39 19.82 50.49
CA GLY A 12 -3.41 20.86 50.57
C GLY A 12 -4.68 20.43 49.87
N ALA A 13 -5.56 19.70 50.56
CA ALA A 13 -6.80 19.19 49.99
C ALA A 13 -7.97 20.15 50.28
N ILE A 14 -8.63 20.68 49.23
CA ILE A 14 -9.95 21.31 49.33
C ILE A 14 -10.84 20.90 48.14
N ARG A 15 -11.93 20.20 48.48
CA ARG A 15 -13.23 20.05 47.80
C ARG A 15 -14.28 20.17 48.93
N PRO A 16 -15.60 20.42 48.69
CA PRO A 16 -16.34 20.27 47.44
C PRO A 16 -17.30 21.45 47.10
N ALA A 17 -17.99 21.34 45.96
CA ALA A 17 -19.33 21.94 45.75
C ALA A 17 -20.08 21.18 44.64
N THR A 18 -21.40 21.04 44.76
CA THR A 18 -22.25 20.23 43.87
C THR A 18 -23.58 20.93 43.58
N VAL A 19 -24.00 20.93 42.30
CA VAL A 19 -25.42 20.94 41.84
C VAL A 19 -26.17 22.29 42.07
N PRO A 20 -27.20 22.71 41.26
CA PRO A 20 -28.04 21.94 40.34
C PRO A 20 -28.20 22.40 38.89
N SER A 21 -28.76 21.47 38.12
CA SER A 21 -29.37 21.62 36.79
C SER A 21 -30.53 22.63 36.74
N ARG A 22 -30.78 23.21 35.56
CA ARG A 22 -32.12 23.68 35.14
C ARG A 22 -32.51 23.02 33.81
N ARG A 23 -33.77 22.59 33.72
CA ARG A 23 -34.39 21.92 32.57
C ARG A 23 -35.80 22.49 32.39
N GLY A 24 -36.19 22.77 31.14
CA GLY A 24 -37.44 23.44 30.75
C GLY A 24 -37.14 24.51 29.69
N LEU A 25 -37.95 24.71 28.64
CA LEU A 25 -39.32 24.25 28.39
C LEU A 25 -39.48 23.46 27.07
N ALA A 26 -40.67 22.89 26.88
CA ALA A 26 -41.16 22.33 25.63
C ALA A 26 -42.32 23.20 25.08
N GLY A 27 -42.66 23.03 23.78
CA GLY A 27 -44.02 23.26 23.27
C GLY A 27 -44.19 24.28 22.13
N ALA A 28 -44.54 23.76 20.94
CA ALA A 28 -45.39 24.30 19.84
C ALA A 28 -44.90 23.67 18.50
N THR A 29 -45.61 22.94 17.64
CA THR A 29 -47.04 22.78 17.21
C THR A 29 -47.59 23.88 16.28
N GLY A 30 -48.10 23.45 15.11
CA GLY A 30 -48.61 24.27 13.99
C GLY A 30 -47.71 24.11 12.76
N ASP A 31 -48.00 23.33 11.70
CA ASP A 31 -49.24 23.09 10.92
C ASP A 31 -49.69 24.28 10.04
N HIS A 32 -50.40 23.99 8.95
CA HIS A 32 -50.71 24.79 7.74
C HIS A 32 -49.61 24.70 6.63
N GLY A 33 -49.89 24.36 5.37
CA GLY A 33 -51.12 23.82 4.76
C GLY A 33 -51.39 24.37 3.34
N ARG A 34 -51.70 23.48 2.39
CA ARG A 34 -52.25 23.74 1.03
C ARG A 34 -51.34 24.49 0.00
N ALA A 35 -51.61 24.50 -1.31
CA ALA A 35 -52.24 23.55 -2.27
C ALA A 35 -52.14 24.13 -3.71
N ALA A 36 -52.63 23.37 -4.71
CA ALA A 36 -52.92 23.75 -6.11
C ALA A 36 -51.69 23.98 -7.04
N THR A 37 -51.45 23.26 -8.15
CA THR A 37 -52.24 22.87 -9.37
C THR A 37 -52.52 24.01 -10.36
N HIS A 38 -51.95 23.97 -11.59
CA HIS A 38 -52.65 23.65 -12.86
C HIS A 38 -51.73 23.76 -14.13
N PRO A 39 -52.15 23.41 -15.39
CA PRO A 39 -51.29 22.58 -16.27
C PRO A 39 -51.22 22.95 -17.80
N ARG A 40 -50.56 22.07 -18.57
CA ARG A 40 -50.82 21.64 -19.99
C ARG A 40 -50.58 22.56 -21.20
N GLY A 41 -49.93 21.94 -22.20
CA GLY A 41 -49.98 22.15 -23.67
C GLY A 41 -48.83 21.32 -24.28
N ILE A 42 -48.94 20.29 -25.15
CA ILE A 42 -49.80 19.87 -26.28
C ILE A 42 -49.38 20.47 -27.65
N GLY A 43 -49.07 19.55 -28.59
CA GLY A 43 -48.67 19.77 -30.00
C GLY A 43 -47.27 19.19 -30.28
N GLY A 44 -47.02 18.28 -31.23
CA GLY A 44 -47.79 17.76 -32.38
C GLY A 44 -46.93 17.82 -33.65
N SER A 45 -46.00 16.87 -33.86
CA SER A 45 -46.12 15.71 -34.78
C SER A 45 -46.25 16.04 -36.28
N GLY A 46 -45.36 15.49 -37.11
CA GLY A 46 -45.40 15.56 -38.58
C GLY A 46 -44.18 14.89 -39.22
N ALA A 47 -44.38 13.85 -40.03
CA ALA A 47 -43.31 13.02 -40.63
C ALA A 47 -43.41 12.96 -42.17
N GLY A 48 -42.33 12.51 -42.84
CA GLY A 48 -42.34 12.26 -44.29
C GLY A 48 -41.23 11.30 -44.76
N HIS A 49 -41.63 10.18 -45.37
CA HIS A 49 -40.82 9.34 -46.29
C HIS A 49 -41.13 9.81 -47.74
N THR A 50 -40.30 9.61 -48.78
CA THR A 50 -40.06 8.33 -49.51
C THR A 50 -39.03 8.56 -50.67
N PRO A 51 -38.19 7.57 -51.10
CA PRO A 51 -37.25 7.62 -52.27
C PRO A 51 -37.91 7.10 -53.60
N PRO A 52 -37.27 6.72 -54.75
CA PRO A 52 -35.82 6.57 -55.13
C PRO A 52 -35.41 7.00 -56.60
N ALA A 53 -34.15 6.74 -57.03
CA ALA A 53 -33.71 6.66 -58.46
C ALA A 53 -32.39 5.84 -58.64
N ALA A 54 -32.04 5.40 -59.87
CA ALA A 54 -30.97 4.40 -60.16
C ALA A 54 -29.94 4.79 -61.27
N ARG A 55 -28.88 3.96 -61.40
CA ARG A 55 -27.68 3.94 -62.31
C ARG A 55 -27.99 3.87 -63.85
N PRO A 56 -27.05 3.86 -64.85
CA PRO A 56 -25.58 3.53 -64.86
C PRO A 56 -24.67 4.50 -65.73
N PRO A 57 -23.70 4.08 -66.59
CA PRO A 57 -22.25 4.05 -66.27
C PRO A 57 -21.31 4.78 -67.29
N ALA A 58 -19.99 4.81 -67.02
CA ALA A 58 -18.94 5.01 -68.05
C ALA A 58 -17.58 4.42 -67.60
N ASP A 59 -16.92 3.68 -68.48
CA ASP A 59 -15.56 3.13 -68.29
C ASP A 59 -14.46 4.09 -68.80
N MET A 60 -13.27 4.05 -68.18
CA MET A 60 -11.98 4.22 -68.90
C MET A 60 -10.77 3.78 -68.04
N ASP A 61 -10.39 2.52 -68.24
CA ASP A 61 -9.06 2.00 -68.58
C ASP A 61 -7.73 2.37 -67.85
N LEU A 62 -6.90 1.32 -67.75
CA LEU A 62 -5.42 1.27 -67.69
C LEU A 62 -4.63 1.84 -66.50
N ALA A 63 -4.31 0.97 -65.54
CA ALA A 63 -2.93 0.63 -65.10
C ALA A 63 -2.97 -0.60 -64.16
N PRO A 64 -1.91 -1.44 -64.09
CA PRO A 64 -1.91 -2.57 -63.17
C PRO A 64 -1.89 -2.07 -61.72
N ASP A 65 -2.85 -2.54 -60.92
CA ASP A 65 -2.90 -2.27 -59.49
C ASP A 65 -1.64 -2.84 -58.86
N SER A 66 -0.70 -1.95 -58.51
CA SER A 66 0.53 -2.29 -57.83
C SER A 66 0.16 -2.67 -56.41
N GLY A 67 -0.16 -3.96 -56.26
CA GLY A 67 -0.56 -4.61 -55.03
C GLY A 67 0.48 -4.47 -53.93
N SER A 68 0.50 -3.29 -53.32
CA SER A 68 1.04 -3.00 -52.00
C SER A 68 0.15 -3.71 -50.99
N GLY A 69 0.24 -5.03 -51.00
CA GLY A 69 -0.25 -5.88 -49.92
C GLY A 69 0.50 -5.48 -48.67
N SER A 70 -0.03 -4.49 -47.95
CA SER A 70 0.43 -4.10 -46.63
C SER A 70 0.53 -5.37 -45.80
N GLY A 71 1.74 -5.73 -45.41
CA GLY A 71 2.06 -7.05 -44.90
C GLY A 71 1.15 -7.41 -43.73
N ARG A 72 0.14 -8.25 -43.98
CA ARG A 72 -0.79 -8.70 -42.94
C ARG A 72 -0.09 -9.78 -42.15
N THR A 73 0.69 -9.39 -41.16
CA THR A 73 1.34 -10.30 -40.22
C THR A 73 0.25 -10.97 -39.37
N PRO A 74 -0.04 -12.28 -39.53
CA PRO A 74 -1.07 -12.94 -38.74
C PRO A 74 -0.58 -13.06 -37.30
N ASN A 75 -1.45 -12.74 -36.33
CA ASN A 75 -1.11 -12.87 -34.92
C ASN A 75 -1.23 -14.34 -34.46
N GLY A 76 -0.23 -15.13 -34.84
CA GLY A 76 -0.08 -16.53 -34.43
C GLY A 76 0.07 -16.70 -32.91
N ARG A 77 0.62 -15.71 -32.21
CA ARG A 77 0.81 -15.75 -30.75
C ARG A 77 -0.51 -15.74 -29.98
N LEU A 78 -1.42 -14.81 -30.29
CA LEU A 78 -2.77 -14.79 -29.72
C LEU A 78 -3.55 -16.07 -30.05
N ARG A 79 -3.43 -16.55 -31.30
CA ARG A 79 -4.06 -17.80 -31.74
C ARG A 79 -3.56 -19.01 -30.93
N LEU A 80 -2.26 -19.10 -30.69
CA LEU A 80 -1.64 -20.17 -29.92
C LEU A 80 -2.11 -20.15 -28.46
N CYS A 81 -2.15 -18.99 -27.79
CA CYS A 81 -2.69 -18.88 -26.42
C CYS A 81 -4.15 -19.32 -26.31
N ARG A 82 -4.97 -19.08 -27.35
CA ARG A 82 -6.36 -19.58 -27.41
C ARG A 82 -6.40 -21.10 -27.60
N GLU A 83 -5.56 -21.64 -28.47
CA GLU A 83 -5.53 -23.07 -28.82
C GLU A 83 -4.95 -23.92 -27.67
N GLU A 84 -3.98 -23.41 -26.90
CA GLU A 84 -3.49 -24.00 -25.64
C GLU A 84 -4.62 -24.20 -24.59
N LYS A 85 -5.64 -23.33 -24.60
CA LYS A 85 -6.82 -23.44 -23.73
C LYS A 85 -7.93 -24.33 -24.32
N GLY A 86 -7.75 -24.84 -25.54
CA GLY A 86 -8.77 -25.62 -26.25
C GLY A 86 -10.00 -24.81 -26.67
N TRP A 87 -9.89 -23.48 -26.80
CA TRP A 87 -11.04 -22.61 -27.03
C TRP A 87 -11.26 -22.29 -28.51
N SER A 88 -12.52 -22.27 -28.95
CA SER A 88 -12.90 -21.68 -30.24
C SER A 88 -12.85 -20.14 -30.18
N GLN A 89 -12.84 -19.47 -31.34
CA GLN A 89 -12.83 -18.00 -31.39
C GLN A 89 -14.07 -17.37 -30.72
N GLU A 90 -15.26 -17.99 -30.85
CA GLU A 90 -16.45 -17.53 -30.12
C GLU A 90 -16.36 -17.88 -28.62
N ARG A 91 -15.73 -19.01 -28.23
CA ARG A 91 -15.53 -19.29 -26.80
C ARG A 91 -14.61 -18.28 -26.14
N LEU A 92 -13.53 -17.86 -26.81
CA LEU A 92 -12.68 -16.77 -26.32
C LEU A 92 -13.48 -15.45 -26.22
N ALA A 93 -14.36 -15.16 -27.18
CA ALA A 93 -15.23 -13.99 -27.09
C ALA A 93 -16.16 -14.08 -25.85
N VAL A 94 -16.81 -15.23 -25.61
CA VAL A 94 -17.64 -15.48 -24.41
C VAL A 94 -16.85 -15.30 -23.11
N GLU A 95 -15.66 -15.90 -22.98
CA GLU A 95 -14.86 -15.76 -21.77
C GLU A 95 -14.36 -14.31 -21.59
N LEU A 96 -14.01 -13.61 -22.67
CA LEU A 96 -13.62 -12.20 -22.60
C LEU A 96 -14.79 -11.29 -22.22
N ARG A 97 -16.03 -11.61 -22.64
CA ARG A 97 -17.26 -10.95 -22.17
C ARG A 97 -17.49 -11.17 -20.68
N ARG A 98 -17.41 -12.42 -20.22
CA ARG A 98 -17.56 -12.79 -18.81
C ARG A 98 -16.48 -12.16 -17.93
N PHE A 99 -15.24 -12.18 -18.37
CA PHE A 99 -14.10 -11.58 -17.69
C PHE A 99 -14.23 -10.05 -17.61
N ALA A 100 -14.71 -9.39 -18.68
CA ALA A 100 -14.99 -7.96 -18.64
C ALA A 100 -16.10 -7.59 -17.64
N VAL A 101 -17.16 -8.41 -17.52
CA VAL A 101 -18.19 -8.20 -16.48
C VAL A 101 -17.60 -8.37 -15.08
N LEU A 102 -16.78 -9.40 -14.85
CA LEU A 102 -16.19 -9.68 -13.54
C LEU A 102 -15.12 -8.67 -13.10
N HIS A 103 -14.35 -8.10 -14.04
CA HIS A 103 -13.21 -7.22 -13.74
C HIS A 103 -13.43 -5.74 -14.05
N GLU A 104 -14.32 -5.39 -14.99
CA GLU A 104 -14.68 -3.99 -15.31
C GLU A 104 -16.14 -3.64 -14.94
N GLY A 105 -16.94 -4.59 -14.45
CA GLY A 105 -18.36 -4.36 -14.11
C GLY A 105 -19.29 -4.13 -15.31
N ARG A 106 -18.81 -4.34 -16.54
CA ARG A 106 -19.53 -4.03 -17.79
C ARG A 106 -19.23 -5.04 -18.88
N GLU A 107 -20.19 -5.32 -19.74
CA GLU A 107 -19.98 -6.26 -20.85
C GLU A 107 -18.98 -5.71 -21.89
N ALA A 108 -18.28 -6.62 -22.56
CA ALA A 108 -17.44 -6.35 -23.71
C ALA A 108 -18.23 -6.57 -25.00
N GLY A 109 -18.29 -5.58 -25.89
CA GLY A 109 -18.86 -5.73 -27.24
C GLY A 109 -17.91 -6.49 -28.17
N VAL A 110 -17.51 -7.72 -27.80
CA VAL A 110 -16.58 -8.58 -28.54
C VAL A 110 -17.30 -9.81 -29.07
N THR A 111 -16.99 -10.21 -30.31
CA THR A 111 -17.55 -11.40 -30.97
C THR A 111 -16.43 -12.27 -31.55
N GLY A 112 -16.69 -13.54 -31.84
CA GLY A 112 -15.71 -14.45 -32.45
C GLY A 112 -15.16 -13.94 -33.80
N ASN A 113 -15.96 -13.17 -34.55
CA ASN A 113 -15.51 -12.51 -35.78
C ASN A 113 -14.47 -11.40 -35.50
N MET A 114 -14.55 -10.72 -34.35
CA MET A 114 -13.51 -9.78 -33.92
C MET A 114 -12.22 -10.50 -33.53
N ILE A 115 -12.32 -11.61 -32.77
CA ILE A 115 -11.18 -12.48 -32.47
C ILE A 115 -10.51 -12.98 -33.76
N CYS A 116 -11.31 -13.44 -34.74
CA CYS A 116 -10.83 -13.90 -36.05
C CYS A 116 -10.01 -12.81 -36.78
N LYS A 117 -10.49 -11.56 -36.78
CA LYS A 117 -9.79 -10.42 -37.38
C LYS A 117 -8.54 -10.01 -36.62
N TRP A 118 -8.47 -10.26 -35.31
CA TRP A 118 -7.26 -10.03 -34.51
C TRP A 118 -6.20 -11.10 -34.78
N GLU A 119 -6.59 -12.38 -34.86
CA GLU A 119 -5.69 -13.50 -35.18
C GLU A 119 -5.17 -13.45 -36.63
N LYS A 120 -5.97 -12.97 -37.58
CA LYS A 120 -5.55 -12.77 -38.98
C LYS A 120 -4.66 -11.54 -39.19
N GLY A 121 -4.52 -10.66 -38.20
CA GLY A 121 -3.85 -9.36 -38.36
C GLY A 121 -4.69 -8.32 -39.13
N ASP A 122 -5.93 -8.63 -39.53
CA ASP A 122 -6.82 -7.71 -40.25
C ASP A 122 -7.18 -6.46 -39.43
N LYS A 123 -7.19 -6.55 -38.09
CA LYS A 123 -7.36 -5.43 -37.16
C LYS A 123 -6.58 -5.64 -35.87
N LYS A 124 -5.98 -4.58 -35.32
CA LYS A 124 -5.40 -4.61 -33.96
C LYS A 124 -6.53 -4.45 -32.91
N PRO A 125 -6.58 -5.26 -31.83
CA PRO A 125 -7.49 -5.01 -30.72
C PRO A 125 -7.20 -3.65 -30.06
N SER A 126 -8.23 -2.94 -29.62
CA SER A 126 -8.06 -1.68 -28.88
C SER A 126 -7.36 -1.91 -27.54
N LEU A 127 -6.79 -0.85 -26.94
CA LEU A 127 -6.06 -0.95 -25.66
C LEU A 127 -6.91 -1.59 -24.53
N ARG A 128 -8.24 -1.37 -24.51
CA ARG A 128 -9.16 -2.06 -23.60
C ARG A 128 -9.13 -3.58 -23.81
N TYR A 129 -9.30 -4.03 -25.05
CA TYR A 129 -9.26 -5.47 -25.36
C TYR A 129 -7.88 -6.09 -25.17
N GLN A 130 -6.79 -5.34 -25.43
CA GLN A 130 -5.44 -5.80 -25.09
C GLN A 130 -5.26 -5.98 -23.58
N ARG A 131 -5.72 -5.05 -22.74
CA ARG A 131 -5.70 -5.19 -21.27
C ARG A 131 -6.50 -6.42 -20.81
N LEU A 132 -7.72 -6.60 -21.32
CA LEU A 132 -8.57 -7.74 -20.99
C LEU A 132 -7.95 -9.08 -21.44
N LEU A 133 -7.35 -9.16 -22.63
CA LEU A 133 -6.68 -10.37 -23.11
C LEU A 133 -5.40 -10.70 -22.32
N ARG A 134 -4.60 -9.68 -21.97
CA ARG A 134 -3.43 -9.84 -21.08
C ARG A 134 -3.82 -10.37 -19.71
N ALA A 135 -4.91 -9.84 -19.14
CA ALA A 135 -5.41 -10.27 -17.84
C ALA A 135 -6.05 -11.67 -17.88
N LEU A 136 -6.79 -12.00 -18.95
CA LEU A 136 -7.42 -13.32 -19.14
C LEU A 136 -6.41 -14.45 -19.40
N PHE A 137 -5.34 -14.18 -20.15
CA PHE A 137 -4.30 -15.17 -20.46
C PHE A 137 -3.12 -15.14 -19.48
N HIS A 138 -3.01 -14.13 -18.61
CA HIS A 138 -1.85 -13.84 -17.76
C HIS A 138 -0.53 -13.71 -18.57
N ARG A 139 -0.61 -13.02 -19.71
CA ARG A 139 0.51 -12.82 -20.67
C ARG A 139 0.74 -11.34 -20.95
N SER A 140 1.96 -10.98 -21.34
CA SER A 140 2.35 -9.64 -21.77
C SER A 140 1.81 -9.29 -23.17
N SER A 141 1.91 -8.01 -23.57
CA SER A 141 1.55 -7.57 -24.93
C SER A 141 2.42 -8.23 -26.02
N ALA A 142 3.69 -8.52 -25.72
CA ALA A 142 4.61 -9.15 -26.68
C ALA A 142 4.32 -10.65 -26.82
N GLU A 143 4.06 -11.35 -25.71
CA GLU A 143 3.62 -12.77 -25.72
C GLU A 143 2.27 -12.97 -26.42
N LEU A 144 1.40 -11.96 -26.46
CA LEU A 144 0.14 -11.99 -27.21
C LEU A 144 0.22 -11.38 -28.62
N GLY A 145 1.43 -11.02 -29.10
CA GLY A 145 1.65 -10.53 -30.47
C GLY A 145 1.00 -9.16 -30.76
N PHE A 146 0.86 -8.29 -29.75
CA PHE A 146 0.35 -6.91 -29.92
C PHE A 146 1.46 -5.87 -30.07
N ILE A 147 2.72 -6.28 -29.94
CA ILE A 147 3.93 -5.50 -30.20
C ILE A 147 4.80 -6.38 -31.11
N GLU A 148 5.39 -5.81 -32.14
CA GLU A 148 6.38 -6.49 -32.98
C GLU A 148 7.73 -6.43 -32.26
N ASP A 149 8.44 -7.56 -32.17
CA ASP A 149 9.79 -7.60 -31.62
C ASP A 149 10.76 -7.07 -32.70
N ASP A 150 11.28 -5.86 -32.50
CA ASP A 150 12.35 -5.30 -33.34
C ASP A 150 13.63 -6.14 -33.13
N PRO A 151 14.21 -6.78 -34.17
CA PRO A 151 15.20 -7.84 -33.99
C PRO A 151 16.62 -7.29 -33.73
N MET A 152 16.81 -6.61 -32.60
CA MET A 152 18.11 -6.14 -32.10
C MET A 152 18.38 -6.49 -30.63
N THR A 153 18.00 -7.70 -30.17
CA THR A 153 18.70 -8.39 -29.07
C THR A 153 18.49 -9.91 -29.20
N GLY A 154 19.44 -10.63 -29.81
CA GLY A 154 19.20 -12.04 -30.22
C GLY A 154 20.41 -12.94 -30.54
N MET A 155 21.61 -12.62 -30.03
CA MET A 155 22.81 -13.49 -29.96
C MET A 155 23.50 -14.03 -31.25
N ALA A 156 24.84 -14.05 -31.12
CA ALA A 156 25.84 -14.91 -31.77
C ALA A 156 26.41 -14.52 -33.15
N SER A 157 27.64 -13.97 -33.11
CA SER A 157 28.70 -14.33 -34.06
C SER A 157 29.93 -14.78 -33.26
N ILE A 158 30.55 -15.89 -33.69
CA ILE A 158 31.73 -16.49 -33.05
C ILE A 158 32.97 -16.15 -33.90
N GLY A 159 34.04 -15.70 -33.25
CA GLY A 159 35.39 -15.58 -33.83
C GLY A 159 36.43 -15.56 -32.72
N ILE A 160 37.37 -16.52 -32.72
CA ILE A 160 38.37 -16.75 -31.65
C ILE A 160 39.78 -16.22 -32.10
N PRO A 161 40.91 -16.37 -31.35
CA PRO A 161 41.79 -15.26 -30.94
C PRO A 161 43.17 -15.32 -31.67
N PRO A 162 44.30 -14.71 -31.21
CA PRO A 162 44.92 -14.73 -29.86
C PRO A 162 44.88 -13.33 -29.15
N ALA A 163 45.46 -13.07 -27.97
CA ALA A 163 46.28 -13.89 -27.06
C ALA A 163 45.88 -13.70 -25.57
N PHE A 164 46.20 -14.69 -24.74
CA PHE A 164 46.22 -14.67 -23.26
C PHE A 164 47.41 -13.85 -22.69
N PRO A 165 47.54 -13.63 -21.36
CA PRO A 165 46.71 -14.04 -20.20
C PRO A 165 46.11 -12.83 -19.41
N VAL A 166 45.02 -12.90 -18.62
CA VAL A 166 44.79 -13.62 -17.33
C VAL A 166 45.77 -13.16 -16.22
N MET A 167 45.38 -12.75 -15.00
CA MET A 167 44.15 -12.97 -14.21
C MET A 167 43.72 -11.70 -13.41
N ALA A 168 42.65 -11.87 -12.63
CA ALA A 168 42.16 -11.06 -11.51
C ALA A 168 43.14 -10.10 -10.79
N ASP A 169 42.67 -8.88 -10.53
CA ASP A 169 42.49 -8.36 -9.15
C ASP A 169 41.72 -7.02 -9.14
N CYS A 170 41.41 -6.52 -7.93
CA CYS A 170 40.86 -5.19 -7.62
C CYS A 170 39.36 -4.92 -7.91
N VAL A 171 38.49 -5.61 -7.17
CA VAL A 171 37.17 -5.07 -6.75
C VAL A 171 37.28 -4.19 -5.49
N GLU A 172 38.50 -3.73 -5.15
CA GLU A 172 38.80 -2.80 -4.05
C GLU A 172 39.24 -1.42 -4.55
N SER A 173 38.39 -0.74 -5.34
CA SER A 173 38.63 0.67 -5.70
C SER A 173 37.36 1.48 -5.93
N LEU A 174 36.38 1.31 -5.03
CA LEU A 174 35.21 2.20 -4.91
C LEU A 174 34.73 2.35 -3.45
N ALA A 175 35.61 2.05 -2.49
CA ALA A 175 35.47 2.34 -1.07
C ALA A 175 36.64 3.22 -0.61
N GLY A 176 36.71 4.45 -1.13
CA GLY A 176 37.78 5.39 -0.80
C GLY A 176 38.04 6.42 -1.90
N ASN A 177 37.17 7.44 -2.01
CA ASN A 177 37.49 8.79 -2.52
C ASN A 177 36.27 9.73 -2.50
N MET A 178 35.64 9.87 -1.33
CA MET A 178 34.84 11.07 -1.00
C MET A 178 35.24 11.52 0.40
N LEU A 179 35.64 12.79 0.51
CA LEU A 179 36.38 13.40 1.63
C LEU A 179 37.87 12.97 1.68
N ALA A 180 38.86 13.86 1.64
CA ALA A 180 38.85 15.32 1.42
C ALA A 180 40.19 15.77 0.79
N GLY A 181 40.26 17.00 0.30
CA GLY A 181 41.47 17.52 -0.38
C GLY A 181 42.53 18.16 0.54
N LEU A 182 43.74 18.22 -0.01
CA LEU A 182 44.95 18.96 0.43
C LEU A 182 45.86 18.31 1.50
N PRO A 183 47.19 18.59 1.48
CA PRO A 183 48.20 17.58 1.82
C PRO A 183 49.11 17.90 3.03
N GLY A 184 49.78 16.88 3.59
CA GLY A 184 50.98 17.09 4.41
C GLY A 184 51.50 15.91 5.27
N ILE A 185 52.69 15.42 4.91
CA ILE A 185 53.73 14.77 5.76
C ILE A 185 53.56 13.25 6.13
N PRO A 186 54.62 12.39 5.96
CA PRO A 186 54.58 10.93 6.18
C PRO A 186 55.40 10.43 7.40
N VAL A 187 55.25 9.14 7.79
CA VAL A 187 56.36 8.14 8.01
C VAL A 187 55.87 6.69 8.30
N ASP A 188 56.44 5.73 7.56
CA ASP A 188 56.96 4.38 7.86
C ASP A 188 56.36 3.40 8.90
N GLY A 189 56.30 2.09 8.53
CA GLY A 189 56.49 1.02 9.55
C GLY A 189 56.08 -0.47 9.34
N VAL A 190 56.60 -1.23 8.35
CA VAL A 190 57.11 -2.65 8.49
C VAL A 190 56.13 -3.81 8.95
N PRO A 191 56.26 -5.12 8.55
CA PRO A 191 56.60 -5.79 7.28
C PRO A 191 55.60 -6.93 6.87
N SER A 192 55.94 -7.73 5.84
CA SER A 192 55.20 -8.92 5.35
C SER A 192 56.05 -10.22 5.37
N ILE A 193 55.41 -11.41 5.36
CA ILE A 193 56.04 -12.75 5.20
C ILE A 193 55.12 -13.69 4.37
N GLY A 194 55.68 -14.43 3.39
CA GLY A 194 55.01 -15.51 2.62
C GLY A 194 55.35 -16.93 3.15
N LEU A 195 55.27 -18.06 2.42
CA LEU A 195 54.93 -18.34 1.01
C LEU A 195 54.80 -19.88 0.81
N GLY A 196 53.95 -20.34 -0.14
CA GLY A 196 54.04 -21.65 -0.83
C GLY A 196 53.48 -22.91 -0.15
N ALA A 197 53.26 -24.04 -0.85
CA ALA A 197 53.03 -24.31 -2.29
C ALA A 197 52.64 -25.80 -2.50
N ASP A 198 51.68 -26.11 -3.38
CA ASP A 198 51.69 -27.20 -4.40
C ASP A 198 50.28 -27.61 -4.93
N GLU A 199 50.24 -28.12 -6.16
CA GLU A 199 49.09 -28.31 -7.08
C GLU A 199 48.88 -29.83 -7.43
N PRO A 200 48.08 -30.30 -8.44
CA PRO A 200 47.08 -29.68 -9.33
C PRO A 200 45.75 -30.47 -9.61
N THR A 201 44.79 -29.81 -10.29
CA THR A 201 43.71 -30.34 -11.20
C THR A 201 42.63 -31.34 -10.70
N ASP A 202 41.37 -31.33 -11.17
CA ASP A 202 40.45 -30.31 -11.75
C ASP A 202 39.00 -30.88 -11.78
N LEU A 203 38.01 -29.98 -11.91
CA LEU A 203 36.69 -30.08 -12.56
C LEU A 203 35.44 -29.81 -11.70
N ARG A 204 34.66 -28.83 -12.19
CA ARG A 204 33.26 -28.45 -11.83
C ARG A 204 33.07 -27.41 -10.72
N GLY A 205 33.54 -26.19 -10.96
CA GLY A 205 32.97 -24.99 -10.34
C GLY A 205 31.79 -24.42 -11.14
N VAL A 206 30.63 -24.24 -10.49
CA VAL A 206 29.61 -23.26 -10.90
C VAL A 206 29.67 -22.11 -9.87
N PRO A 207 29.69 -20.83 -10.28
CA PRO A 207 30.02 -19.72 -9.38
C PRO A 207 29.09 -19.52 -8.18
N ALA A 208 29.67 -18.90 -7.13
CA ALA A 208 29.07 -18.78 -5.82
C ALA A 208 28.24 -17.48 -5.65
N GLU A 209 26.96 -17.53 -6.05
CA GLU A 209 25.94 -16.57 -5.56
C GLU A 209 24.72 -17.30 -4.98
N ARG A 210 24.43 -18.51 -5.46
CA ARG A 210 23.32 -19.34 -4.95
C ARG A 210 23.56 -19.97 -3.58
N ARG A 211 24.80 -19.95 -3.09
CA ARG A 211 25.21 -20.64 -1.85
C ARG A 211 25.01 -19.80 -0.60
N ASP A 212 25.18 -18.49 -0.70
CA ASP A 212 25.03 -17.61 0.46
C ASP A 212 23.57 -17.21 0.71
N PHE A 213 22.72 -17.19 -0.33
CA PHE A 213 21.26 -17.16 -0.14
C PHE A 213 20.75 -18.40 0.62
N LEU A 214 21.26 -19.59 0.32
CA LEU A 214 20.91 -20.82 1.04
C LEU A 214 21.50 -20.90 2.45
N ARG A 215 22.65 -20.25 2.72
CA ARG A 215 23.19 -20.09 4.08
C ARG A 215 22.40 -19.06 4.91
N MET A 216 21.91 -17.99 4.30
CA MET A 216 21.09 -16.99 4.98
C MET A 216 19.72 -17.55 5.40
N VAL A 217 19.14 -18.47 4.60
CA VAL A 217 17.94 -19.24 5.01
C VAL A 217 18.24 -20.22 6.14
N ALA A 218 19.46 -20.78 6.21
CA ALA A 218 19.89 -21.64 7.31
C ALA A 218 20.23 -20.89 8.62
N ALA A 219 20.53 -19.59 8.55
CA ALA A 219 20.95 -18.77 9.69
C ALA A 219 19.81 -18.28 10.61
N SER A 220 18.55 -18.64 10.31
CA SER A 220 17.44 -18.52 11.28
C SER A 220 17.33 -19.73 12.23
N GLY A 221 18.22 -20.72 12.09
CA GLY A 221 18.33 -21.87 12.99
C GLY A 221 18.99 -21.51 14.32
N ALA A 222 18.21 -20.98 15.26
CA ALA A 222 18.64 -20.81 16.65
C ALA A 222 18.74 -22.19 17.36
N ALA A 223 19.82 -22.92 17.11
CA ALA A 223 20.14 -24.19 17.75
C ALA A 223 20.69 -23.98 19.18
N GLY A 224 19.84 -23.49 20.08
CA GLY A 224 19.96 -23.77 21.51
C GLY A 224 19.32 -25.13 21.84
N PRO A 225 19.72 -25.81 22.93
CA PRO A 225 19.24 -27.17 23.20
C PRO A 225 17.75 -27.17 23.55
N VAL A 226 16.92 -27.50 22.58
CA VAL A 226 15.53 -27.89 22.83
C VAL A 226 15.56 -29.19 23.61
N ALA A 227 15.24 -29.09 24.91
CA ALA A 227 15.04 -30.26 25.76
C ALA A 227 14.04 -31.21 25.08
N ALA A 228 14.36 -32.50 25.06
CA ALA A 228 13.64 -33.48 24.24
C ALA A 228 12.14 -33.52 24.56
N ALA A 229 11.33 -32.95 23.66
CA ALA A 229 9.92 -33.30 23.53
C ALA A 229 9.81 -34.70 22.92
N ALA A 230 10.13 -35.72 23.71
CA ALA A 230 9.94 -37.11 23.35
C ALA A 230 8.43 -37.36 23.18
N GLY A 231 8.00 -37.63 21.95
CA GLY A 231 6.57 -37.81 21.64
C GLY A 231 6.14 -37.36 20.25
N ALA A 232 6.97 -37.52 19.22
CA ALA A 232 6.47 -37.48 17.85
C ALA A 232 5.61 -38.74 17.64
N SER A 233 4.30 -38.62 17.80
CA SER A 233 3.37 -39.74 17.62
C SER A 233 3.37 -40.19 16.16
N ASP A 234 3.56 -41.51 15.97
CA ASP A 234 3.66 -42.22 14.69
C ASP A 234 2.31 -42.35 13.96
N GLU A 235 1.43 -41.37 14.19
CA GLU A 235 0.02 -41.39 13.84
C GLU A 235 -0.18 -40.81 12.44
N SER A 236 -0.94 -41.48 11.57
CA SER A 236 -1.12 -41.01 10.19
C SER A 236 -1.87 -39.67 10.15
N PRO A 237 -1.69 -38.83 9.09
CA PRO A 237 -2.44 -37.57 8.96
C PRO A 237 -3.96 -37.75 9.01
N TRP A 238 -4.46 -38.90 8.55
CA TRP A 238 -5.88 -39.25 8.52
C TRP A 238 -6.40 -39.69 9.89
N ASP A 239 -5.58 -40.38 10.68
CA ASP A 239 -5.92 -40.76 12.06
C ASP A 239 -5.95 -39.53 12.96
N ARG A 240 -4.97 -38.62 12.83
CA ARG A 240 -5.00 -37.31 13.50
C ARG A 240 -6.24 -36.51 13.13
N LEU A 241 -6.61 -36.49 11.85
CA LEU A 241 -7.85 -35.85 11.40
C LEU A 241 -9.09 -36.54 11.99
N SER A 242 -9.12 -37.87 12.02
CA SER A 242 -10.23 -38.64 12.59
C SER A 242 -10.36 -38.48 14.11
N ALA A 243 -9.24 -38.31 14.83
CA ALA A 243 -9.20 -37.98 16.25
C ALA A 243 -9.61 -36.52 16.51
N ALA A 244 -9.12 -35.57 15.70
CA ALA A 244 -9.50 -34.16 15.76
C ALA A 244 -10.96 -33.91 15.38
N LEU A 245 -11.57 -34.74 14.51
CA LEU A 245 -13.01 -34.72 14.24
C LEU A 245 -13.84 -35.30 15.39
N ARG A 246 -13.25 -36.17 16.22
CA ARG A 246 -13.88 -36.76 17.42
C ARG A 246 -13.71 -35.90 18.68
N GLN A 247 -12.74 -34.99 18.70
CA GLN A 247 -12.52 -34.06 19.81
C GLN A 247 -12.95 -32.63 19.42
N ARG A 248 -13.74 -31.97 20.27
CA ARG A 248 -13.73 -30.49 20.30
C ARG A 248 -12.39 -30.06 20.88
N SER A 249 -11.37 -30.00 20.03
CA SER A 249 -10.02 -29.64 20.45
C SER A 249 -10.04 -28.20 20.98
N PRO A 250 -9.69 -27.96 22.26
CA PRO A 250 -9.72 -26.63 22.83
C PRO A 250 -8.63 -25.77 22.18
N VAL A 251 -8.87 -24.45 22.07
CA VAL A 251 -7.84 -23.53 21.57
C VAL A 251 -6.63 -23.58 22.52
N THR A 252 -5.52 -24.09 22.01
CA THR A 252 -4.25 -24.11 22.73
C THR A 252 -3.57 -22.74 22.68
N PRO A 253 -2.73 -22.40 23.67
CA PRO A 253 -1.91 -21.18 23.61
C PRO A 253 -1.03 -21.11 22.35
N GLU A 254 -0.55 -22.26 21.88
CA GLU A 254 0.23 -22.39 20.64
C GLU A 254 -0.60 -21.99 19.40
N LEU A 255 -1.83 -22.49 19.26
CA LEU A 255 -2.72 -22.08 18.17
C LEU A 255 -3.05 -20.58 18.24
N ALA A 256 -3.31 -20.05 19.44
CA ALA A 256 -3.53 -18.62 19.64
C ALA A 256 -2.28 -17.77 19.28
N HIS A 257 -1.07 -18.30 19.49
CA HIS A 257 0.17 -17.65 19.08
C HIS A 257 0.35 -17.69 17.55
N GLN A 258 0.15 -18.83 16.91
CA GLN A 258 0.22 -18.97 15.44
C GLN A 258 -0.78 -18.06 14.72
N LEU A 259 -1.99 -17.91 15.25
CA LEU A 259 -3.00 -16.99 14.71
C LEU A 259 -2.60 -15.51 14.90
N SER A 260 -1.91 -15.18 15.98
CA SER A 260 -1.31 -13.85 16.20
C SER A 260 -0.16 -13.58 15.22
N GLN A 261 0.73 -14.56 14.98
CA GLN A 261 1.76 -14.47 13.94
C GLN A 261 1.17 -14.30 12.53
N HIS A 262 0.08 -14.99 12.19
CA HIS A 262 -0.60 -14.80 10.91
C HIS A 262 -1.15 -13.36 10.78
N THR A 263 -1.71 -12.82 11.86
CA THR A 263 -2.16 -11.41 11.94
C THR A 263 -0.99 -10.45 11.70
N ALA A 264 0.16 -10.71 12.32
CA ALA A 264 1.40 -9.95 12.09
C ALA A 264 1.81 -9.94 10.61
N GLY A 265 1.74 -11.11 9.95
CA GLY A 265 2.03 -11.25 8.52
C GLY A 265 1.07 -10.43 7.64
N LEU A 266 -0.22 -10.33 8.01
CA LEU A 266 -1.20 -9.51 7.29
C LEU A 266 -0.89 -8.01 7.42
N PHE A 267 -0.52 -7.51 8.61
CA PHE A 267 -0.03 -6.15 8.78
C PHE A 267 1.24 -5.87 7.96
N GLY A 268 2.20 -6.81 7.94
CA GLY A 268 3.43 -6.69 7.15
C GLY A 268 3.20 -6.67 5.62
N LEU A 269 2.04 -7.14 5.15
CA LEU A 269 1.65 -7.09 3.73
C LEU A 269 0.92 -5.79 3.36
N GLU A 270 0.20 -5.16 4.30
CA GLU A 270 -0.65 -3.98 4.06
C GLU A 270 0.09 -2.84 3.34
N GLU A 271 1.31 -2.54 3.78
CA GLU A 271 2.16 -1.46 3.28
C GLU A 271 2.58 -1.62 1.80
N ARG A 272 2.37 -2.79 1.21
CA ARG A 272 2.81 -3.18 -0.16
C ARG A 272 1.72 -3.80 -1.03
N VAL A 273 0.64 -4.32 -0.44
CA VAL A 273 -0.44 -5.02 -1.16
C VAL A 273 -1.68 -4.13 -1.23
N PRO A 274 -2.26 -3.91 -2.42
CA PRO A 274 -3.52 -3.19 -2.57
C PRO A 274 -4.63 -3.71 -1.65
N ALA A 275 -5.36 -2.78 -1.01
CA ALA A 275 -6.36 -3.12 0.01
C ALA A 275 -7.41 -4.12 -0.50
N ARG A 276 -7.83 -3.98 -1.75
CA ARG A 276 -8.77 -4.88 -2.44
C ARG A 276 -8.29 -6.34 -2.46
N THR A 277 -6.99 -6.55 -2.66
CA THR A 277 -6.36 -7.88 -2.72
C THR A 277 -6.15 -8.47 -1.33
N LEU A 278 -5.86 -7.62 -0.33
CA LEU A 278 -5.60 -8.07 1.04
C LEU A 278 -6.89 -8.32 1.84
N MET A 279 -7.96 -7.57 1.57
CA MET A 279 -9.24 -7.61 2.30
C MET A 279 -9.79 -9.03 2.47
N GLY A 280 -9.83 -9.84 1.40
CA GLY A 280 -10.35 -11.21 1.47
C GLY A 280 -9.54 -12.15 2.39
N ARG A 281 -8.24 -11.91 2.54
CA ARG A 281 -7.39 -12.68 3.48
C ARG A 281 -7.66 -12.26 4.92
N VAL A 282 -7.77 -10.95 5.17
CA VAL A 282 -8.04 -10.39 6.49
C VAL A 282 -9.42 -10.80 7.00
N THR A 283 -10.47 -10.71 6.16
CA THR A 283 -11.82 -11.12 6.56
C THR A 283 -11.95 -12.64 6.72
N GLY A 284 -11.27 -13.45 5.90
CA GLY A 284 -11.20 -14.89 6.09
C GLY A 284 -10.49 -15.30 7.40
N HIS A 285 -9.40 -14.63 7.76
CA HIS A 285 -8.71 -14.84 9.03
C HIS A 285 -9.57 -14.38 10.23
N LEU A 286 -10.25 -13.23 10.11
CA LEU A 286 -11.18 -12.74 11.13
C LEU A 286 -12.36 -13.69 11.35
N ALA A 287 -12.90 -14.29 10.28
CA ALA A 287 -13.96 -15.29 10.38
C ALA A 287 -13.50 -16.56 11.10
N THR A 288 -12.26 -17.01 10.86
CA THR A 288 -11.65 -18.13 11.61
C THR A 288 -11.49 -17.79 13.09
N LEU A 289 -10.99 -16.59 13.42
CA LEU A 289 -10.87 -16.11 14.80
C LEU A 289 -12.23 -16.04 15.50
N ALA A 290 -13.28 -15.58 14.81
CA ALA A 290 -14.65 -15.52 15.34
C ALA A 290 -15.20 -16.91 15.67
N GLN A 291 -15.07 -17.89 14.76
CA GLN A 291 -15.51 -19.28 15.00
C GLN A 291 -14.78 -19.95 16.18
N LEU A 292 -13.48 -19.67 16.34
CA LEU A 292 -12.71 -20.14 17.50
C LEU A 292 -13.14 -19.44 18.80
N LEU A 293 -13.48 -18.15 18.75
CA LEU A 293 -14.06 -17.42 19.89
C LEU A 293 -15.47 -17.93 20.26
N GLU A 294 -16.32 -18.32 19.30
CA GLU A 294 -17.65 -18.89 19.59
C GLU A 294 -17.56 -20.21 20.38
N SER A 295 -16.55 -21.02 20.10
CA SER A 295 -16.36 -22.35 20.69
C SER A 295 -15.50 -22.37 21.96
N THR A 296 -14.75 -21.30 22.26
CA THR A 296 -13.80 -21.24 23.39
C THR A 296 -14.44 -20.59 24.62
N THR A 297 -14.45 -21.27 25.77
CA THR A 297 -14.91 -20.70 27.05
C THR A 297 -13.92 -19.70 27.65
N ARG A 298 -14.31 -18.96 28.70
CA ARG A 298 -13.42 -17.97 29.35
C ARG A 298 -12.12 -18.62 29.82
N SER A 299 -11.02 -18.19 29.22
CA SER A 299 -9.67 -18.73 29.42
C SER A 299 -8.62 -17.67 29.00
N PRO A 300 -7.35 -17.79 29.40
CA PRO A 300 -6.28 -16.94 28.89
C PRO A 300 -6.13 -17.00 27.37
N ALA A 301 -6.31 -18.19 26.78
CA ALA A 301 -6.32 -18.37 25.32
C ALA A 301 -7.46 -17.59 24.64
N ARG A 302 -8.65 -17.52 25.25
CA ARG A 302 -9.75 -16.67 24.76
C ARG A 302 -9.39 -15.18 24.81
N ARG A 303 -8.72 -14.70 25.87
CA ARG A 303 -8.23 -13.30 25.97
C ARG A 303 -7.27 -12.97 24.83
N GLN A 304 -6.32 -13.87 24.53
CA GLN A 304 -5.36 -13.72 23.44
C GLN A 304 -6.03 -13.76 22.06
N LEU A 305 -6.99 -14.68 21.84
CA LEU A 305 -7.80 -14.70 20.62
C LEU A 305 -8.62 -13.41 20.45
N ALA A 306 -9.19 -12.86 21.52
CA ALA A 306 -9.93 -11.60 21.47
C ALA A 306 -9.03 -10.43 21.08
N SER A 307 -7.80 -10.33 21.63
CA SER A 307 -6.79 -9.37 21.16
C SER A 307 -6.53 -9.55 19.67
N THR A 308 -6.19 -10.76 19.24
CA THR A 308 -5.88 -11.09 17.84
C THR A 308 -7.05 -10.80 16.88
N ALA A 309 -8.29 -11.04 17.31
CA ALA A 309 -9.50 -10.71 16.55
C ALA A 309 -9.70 -9.19 16.45
N GLY A 310 -9.49 -8.45 17.53
CA GLY A 310 -9.54 -6.99 17.53
C GLY A 310 -8.44 -6.35 16.68
N GLU A 311 -7.23 -6.91 16.69
CA GLU A 311 -6.11 -6.54 15.81
C GLU A 311 -6.48 -6.75 14.33
N THR A 312 -7.01 -7.93 14.01
CA THR A 312 -7.44 -8.27 12.65
C THR A 312 -8.62 -7.39 12.19
N ALA A 313 -9.56 -7.08 13.09
CA ALA A 313 -10.66 -6.16 12.83
C ALA A 313 -10.17 -4.71 12.65
N ALA A 314 -9.18 -4.25 13.41
CA ALA A 314 -8.56 -2.94 13.20
C ALA A 314 -7.94 -2.83 11.79
N LEU A 315 -7.23 -3.88 11.34
CA LEU A 315 -6.71 -3.97 9.98
C LEU A 315 -7.84 -3.99 8.93
N ALA A 316 -8.90 -4.78 9.15
CA ALA A 316 -10.07 -4.80 8.26
C ALA A 316 -10.72 -3.41 8.14
N GLY A 317 -10.82 -2.67 9.26
CA GLY A 317 -11.32 -1.29 9.29
C GLY A 317 -10.43 -0.32 8.50
N TRP A 318 -9.11 -0.45 8.64
CA TRP A 318 -8.14 0.33 7.86
C TRP A 318 -8.25 0.05 6.36
N LEU A 319 -8.34 -1.22 5.96
CA LEU A 319 -8.52 -1.61 4.55
C LEU A 319 -9.89 -1.16 3.99
N ALA A 320 -10.95 -1.18 4.80
CA ALA A 320 -12.26 -0.69 4.38
C ALA A 320 -12.26 0.83 4.19
N PHE A 321 -11.59 1.57 5.08
CA PHE A 321 -11.32 3.00 4.92
C PHE A 321 -10.52 3.28 3.64
N ASP A 322 -9.47 2.51 3.36
CA ASP A 322 -8.64 2.65 2.16
C ASP A 322 -9.42 2.36 0.86
N LEU A 323 -10.45 1.51 0.93
CA LEU A 323 -11.38 1.24 -0.18
C LEU A 323 -12.53 2.25 -0.28
N GLY A 324 -12.58 3.27 0.60
CA GLY A 324 -13.65 4.27 0.66
C GLY A 324 -14.94 3.79 1.35
N ASP A 325 -15.00 2.54 1.82
CA ASP A 325 -16.13 1.99 2.59
C ASP A 325 -16.04 2.41 4.07
N ASN A 326 -16.39 3.67 4.28
CA ASN A 326 -16.47 4.31 5.58
C ASN A 326 -17.49 3.66 6.53
N ALA A 327 -18.50 2.96 6.01
CA ALA A 327 -19.52 2.30 6.82
C ALA A 327 -18.97 1.01 7.43
N SER A 328 -18.35 0.16 6.61
CA SER A 328 -17.66 -1.05 7.08
C SER A 328 -16.46 -0.71 7.95
N ALA A 329 -15.70 0.35 7.64
CA ALA A 329 -14.59 0.81 8.48
C ALA A 329 -15.01 1.06 9.93
N LEU A 330 -16.06 1.86 10.13
CA LEU A 330 -16.61 2.16 11.46
C LEU A 330 -17.22 0.92 12.14
N ALA A 331 -17.79 -0.02 11.39
CA ALA A 331 -18.29 -1.28 11.95
C ALA A 331 -17.14 -2.14 12.49
N TYR A 332 -16.07 -2.30 11.71
CA TYR A 332 -14.88 -3.05 12.14
C TYR A 332 -14.17 -2.40 13.33
N TYR A 333 -14.03 -1.07 13.37
CA TYR A 333 -13.45 -0.37 14.52
C TYR A 333 -14.28 -0.55 15.80
N ARG A 334 -15.61 -0.59 15.72
CA ARG A 334 -16.48 -0.88 16.88
C ARG A 334 -16.23 -2.30 17.42
N VAL A 335 -16.23 -3.30 16.55
CA VAL A 335 -15.95 -4.69 16.94
C VAL A 335 -14.53 -4.84 17.48
N ALA A 336 -13.54 -4.12 16.93
CA ALA A 336 -12.19 -4.10 17.47
C ALA A 336 -12.12 -3.52 18.89
N ILE A 337 -12.91 -2.48 19.20
CA ILE A 337 -13.03 -1.91 20.55
C ILE A 337 -13.77 -2.87 21.50
N GLU A 338 -14.77 -3.61 21.03
CA GLU A 338 -15.46 -4.65 21.82
C GLU A 338 -14.50 -5.80 22.15
N ALA A 339 -13.74 -6.27 21.17
CA ALA A 339 -12.71 -7.29 21.35
C ALA A 339 -11.59 -6.82 22.28
N ALA A 340 -11.15 -5.56 22.18
CA ALA A 340 -10.19 -4.95 23.10
C ALA A 340 -10.71 -4.86 24.54
N ARG A 341 -12.02 -4.64 24.76
CA ARG A 341 -12.63 -4.68 26.10
C ARG A 341 -12.66 -6.10 26.66
N GLU A 342 -13.03 -7.09 25.85
CA GLU A 342 -13.02 -8.49 26.27
C GLU A 342 -11.60 -8.99 26.56
N ALA A 343 -10.63 -8.55 25.77
CA ALA A 343 -9.21 -8.81 25.96
C ALA A 343 -8.57 -8.00 27.11
N ASP A 344 -9.29 -7.06 27.75
CA ASP A 344 -8.73 -6.10 28.70
C ASP A 344 -7.41 -5.48 28.16
N ASP A 345 -7.49 -4.98 26.92
CA ASP A 345 -6.37 -4.43 26.15
C ASP A 345 -6.57 -2.92 25.88
N PRO A 346 -6.12 -2.05 26.80
CA PRO A 346 -6.24 -0.60 26.63
C PRO A 346 -5.39 -0.05 25.47
N ALA A 347 -4.30 -0.73 25.10
CA ALA A 347 -3.40 -0.29 24.04
C ALA A 347 -4.03 -0.54 22.65
N LEU A 348 -4.69 -1.69 22.46
CA LEU A 348 -5.46 -1.97 21.24
C LEU A 348 -6.61 -0.97 21.06
N TRP A 349 -7.37 -0.65 22.12
CA TRP A 349 -8.42 0.39 22.04
C TRP A 349 -7.82 1.74 21.61
N ALA A 350 -6.75 2.20 22.26
CA ALA A 350 -6.10 3.46 21.89
C ALA A 350 -5.60 3.46 20.43
N CYS A 351 -5.09 2.32 19.94
CA CYS A 351 -4.70 2.16 18.55
C CYS A 351 -5.89 2.30 17.58
N VAL A 352 -7.02 1.63 17.85
CA VAL A 352 -8.22 1.71 16.99
C VAL A 352 -8.71 3.16 16.86
N LEU A 353 -8.72 3.92 17.95
CA LEU A 353 -9.04 5.36 17.93
C LEU A 353 -8.04 6.18 17.09
N GLY A 354 -6.76 5.78 17.10
CA GLY A 354 -5.72 6.34 16.24
C GLY A 354 -5.98 6.10 14.75
N TYR A 355 -6.41 4.89 14.37
CA TYR A 355 -6.83 4.58 13.00
C TYR A 355 -8.11 5.33 12.61
N GLU A 356 -9.14 5.31 13.47
CA GLU A 356 -10.40 6.03 13.25
C GLU A 356 -10.18 7.53 13.01
N SER A 357 -9.15 8.13 13.63
CA SER A 357 -8.80 9.55 13.47
C SER A 357 -8.46 10.00 12.03
N TYR A 358 -8.09 9.08 11.13
CA TYR A 358 -7.77 9.42 9.75
C TYR A 358 -9.02 9.82 8.94
N GLN A 359 -10.16 9.18 9.18
CA GLN A 359 -11.40 9.45 8.46
C GLN A 359 -11.93 10.90 8.67
N PRO A 360 -12.14 11.40 9.91
CA PRO A 360 -12.57 12.77 10.12
C PRO A 360 -11.49 13.79 9.72
N GLY A 361 -10.20 13.49 9.96
CA GLY A 361 -9.10 14.38 9.56
C GLY A 361 -8.96 14.51 8.03
N GLY A 362 -9.15 13.42 7.28
CA GLY A 362 -9.20 13.44 5.82
C GLY A 362 -10.36 14.27 5.27
N ALA A 363 -11.49 14.25 5.97
CA ALA A 363 -12.70 15.03 5.65
C ALA A 363 -12.73 16.44 6.30
N GLY A 364 -11.60 16.96 6.78
CA GLY A 364 -11.49 18.32 7.35
C GLY A 364 -12.10 18.52 8.74
N ARG A 365 -12.66 17.47 9.36
CA ARG A 365 -13.27 17.51 10.71
C ARG A 365 -12.20 17.32 11.79
N HIS A 366 -11.22 18.22 11.81
CA HIS A 366 -10.03 18.11 12.66
C HIS A 366 -10.35 18.11 14.16
N ASP A 367 -11.41 18.81 14.62
CA ASP A 367 -11.87 18.72 16.02
C ASP A 367 -12.31 17.31 16.41
N GLN A 368 -13.00 16.58 15.51
CA GLN A 368 -13.40 15.20 15.74
C GLN A 368 -12.18 14.26 15.77
N ALA A 369 -11.20 14.48 14.88
CA ALA A 369 -9.94 13.72 14.88
C ALA A 369 -9.14 13.95 16.19
N CYS A 370 -8.99 15.20 16.64
CA CYS A 370 -8.35 15.53 17.90
C CYS A 370 -9.11 14.96 19.11
N ALA A 371 -10.44 14.89 19.10
CA ALA A 371 -11.21 14.27 20.17
C ALA A 371 -10.95 12.76 20.31
N LEU A 372 -10.88 12.03 19.18
CA LEU A 372 -10.50 10.62 19.14
C LEU A 372 -9.07 10.40 19.65
N LEU A 373 -8.11 11.21 19.21
CA LEU A 373 -6.70 11.12 19.61
C LEU A 373 -6.50 11.46 21.09
N ALA A 374 -7.22 12.45 21.62
CA ALA A 374 -7.20 12.78 23.04
C ALA A 374 -7.80 11.64 23.90
N GLU A 375 -8.80 10.92 23.41
CA GLU A 375 -9.31 9.71 24.07
C GLU A 375 -8.32 8.54 23.98
N ALA A 376 -7.64 8.37 22.84
CA ALA A 376 -6.58 7.39 22.67
C ALA A 376 -5.44 7.60 23.69
N GLN A 377 -4.97 8.85 23.85
CA GLN A 377 -3.94 9.22 24.83
C GLN A 377 -4.40 9.03 26.29
N ARG A 378 -5.71 9.17 26.59
CA ARG A 378 -6.25 8.82 27.92
C ARG A 378 -6.31 7.31 28.15
N ARG A 379 -6.49 6.51 27.10
CA ARG A 379 -6.69 5.05 27.20
C ARG A 379 -5.41 4.24 27.16
N ILE A 380 -4.41 4.66 26.40
CA ILE A 380 -3.21 3.88 26.06
C ILE A 380 -2.49 3.23 27.27
N GLY A 381 -2.63 3.81 28.46
CA GLY A 381 -2.21 3.18 29.71
C GLY A 381 -0.69 3.14 29.92
N ALA A 382 -0.27 2.61 31.06
CA ALA A 382 1.16 2.54 31.40
C ALA A 382 1.93 1.48 30.59
N SER A 383 1.26 0.42 30.12
CA SER A 383 1.88 -0.77 29.51
C SER A 383 2.09 -0.72 27.99
N ALA A 384 1.59 0.29 27.27
CA ALA A 384 1.79 0.37 25.82
C ALA A 384 3.24 0.65 25.42
N SER A 385 3.62 0.21 24.22
CA SER A 385 4.97 0.45 23.70
C SER A 385 5.24 1.95 23.49
N PRO A 386 6.50 2.42 23.62
CA PRO A 386 6.87 3.80 23.32
C PRO A 386 6.50 4.21 21.88
N LEU A 387 6.64 3.30 20.91
CA LEU A 387 6.27 3.57 19.52
C LEU A 387 4.76 3.83 19.33
N THR A 388 3.91 3.12 20.07
CA THR A 388 2.45 3.37 20.04
C THR A 388 2.13 4.80 20.52
N ARG A 389 2.80 5.27 21.57
CA ARG A 389 2.65 6.65 22.07
C ARG A 389 3.19 7.66 21.07
N ALA A 390 4.34 7.36 20.47
CA ALA A 390 4.98 8.20 19.47
C ALA A 390 4.07 8.43 18.25
N TRP A 391 3.48 7.36 17.72
CA TRP A 391 2.55 7.43 16.60
C TRP A 391 1.31 8.27 16.94
N LEU A 392 0.63 7.99 18.06
CA LEU A 392 -0.56 8.75 18.45
C LEU A 392 -0.26 10.23 18.69
N ALA A 393 0.91 10.55 19.26
CA ALA A 393 1.34 11.93 19.49
C ALA A 393 1.70 12.66 18.17
N ALA A 394 2.36 11.97 17.23
CA ALA A 394 2.65 12.54 15.91
C ALA A 394 1.36 12.77 15.08
N ARG A 395 0.38 11.86 15.19
CA ARG A 395 -0.93 12.01 14.56
C ARG A 395 -1.74 13.15 15.21
N GLU A 396 -1.63 13.33 16.53
CA GLU A 396 -2.18 14.49 17.25
C GLU A 396 -1.57 15.80 16.73
N ALA A 397 -0.24 15.86 16.59
CA ALA A 397 0.47 17.04 16.07
C ALA A 397 -0.05 17.48 14.69
N GLU A 398 -0.26 16.51 13.79
CA GLU A 398 -0.77 16.75 12.43
C GLU A 398 -2.16 17.42 12.45
N GLU A 399 -3.05 16.97 13.33
CA GLU A 399 -4.44 17.47 13.42
C GLU A 399 -4.54 18.78 14.21
N GLN A 400 -3.75 18.95 15.28
CA GLN A 400 -3.63 20.25 15.96
C GLN A 400 -3.09 21.33 15.01
N ALA A 401 -2.14 20.98 14.14
CA ALA A 401 -1.63 21.89 13.12
C ALA A 401 -2.68 22.26 12.08
N ALA A 402 -3.59 21.35 11.72
CA ALA A 402 -4.71 21.66 10.82
C ALA A 402 -5.74 22.61 11.46
N ARG A 403 -5.93 22.52 12.79
CA ARG A 403 -6.76 23.46 13.58
C ARG A 403 -6.10 24.83 13.77
N GLY A 404 -4.82 24.97 13.39
CA GLY A 404 -4.03 26.19 13.59
C GLY A 404 -3.43 26.34 15.00
N ASP A 405 -3.60 25.36 15.90
CA ASP A 405 -2.99 25.39 17.23
C ASP A 405 -1.51 24.98 17.16
N GLY A 406 -0.68 25.94 16.79
CA GLY A 406 0.76 25.76 16.69
C GLY A 406 1.45 25.43 18.01
N ARG A 407 0.85 25.72 19.17
CA ARG A 407 1.44 25.37 20.47
C ARG A 407 1.16 23.91 20.81
N ALA A 408 -0.10 23.47 20.68
CA ALA A 408 -0.45 22.07 20.88
C ALA A 408 0.23 21.16 19.85
N ALA A 409 0.31 21.58 18.59
CA ALA A 409 0.98 20.83 17.53
C ALA A 409 2.47 20.58 17.82
N MET A 410 3.22 21.62 18.19
CA MET A 410 4.64 21.46 18.54
C MET A 410 4.80 20.58 19.79
N ALA A 411 4.04 20.84 20.85
CA ALA A 411 4.13 20.03 22.07
C ALA A 411 3.75 18.55 21.86
N ALA A 412 2.87 18.24 20.89
CA ALA A 412 2.55 16.87 20.50
C ALA A 412 3.66 16.23 19.67
N LEU A 413 4.32 17.00 18.80
CA LEU A 413 5.47 16.55 18.02
C LEU A 413 6.70 16.26 18.91
N ASP A 414 6.94 17.10 19.92
CA ASP A 414 8.02 16.90 20.89
C ASP A 414 7.79 15.60 21.68
N ARG A 415 6.56 15.37 22.19
CA ARG A 415 6.16 14.10 22.83
C ARG A 415 6.33 12.89 21.90
N ALA A 416 6.10 13.07 20.60
CA ALA A 416 6.26 12.01 19.62
C ALA A 416 7.72 11.62 19.45
N GLN A 417 8.61 12.62 19.28
CA GLN A 417 10.06 12.41 19.18
C GLN A 417 10.61 11.74 20.46
N GLU A 418 10.29 12.30 21.64
CA GLU A 418 10.70 11.74 22.93
C GLU A 418 10.22 10.31 23.20
N SER A 419 9.11 9.89 22.59
CA SER A 419 8.58 8.52 22.72
C SER A 419 9.20 7.58 21.68
N PHE A 420 9.49 8.08 20.48
CA PHE A 420 10.16 7.34 19.42
C PHE A 420 11.60 7.02 19.79
N ASP A 421 12.34 7.99 20.35
CA ASP A 421 13.74 7.83 20.75
C ASP A 421 13.92 6.89 21.97
N LYS A 422 12.82 6.42 22.57
CA LYS A 422 12.76 5.42 23.66
C LYS A 422 12.22 4.07 23.18
N ALA A 423 11.88 3.92 21.90
CA ALA A 423 11.31 2.68 21.37
C ALA A 423 12.42 1.69 21.00
N GLU A 424 12.35 0.48 21.57
CA GLU A 424 13.18 -0.65 21.16
C GLU A 424 12.42 -1.49 20.11
N PRO A 425 13.00 -1.78 18.93
CA PRO A 425 12.29 -2.41 17.81
C PRO A 425 11.69 -3.80 18.08
N THR A 426 12.05 -4.45 19.19
CA THR A 426 11.61 -5.81 19.57
C THR A 426 10.30 -5.84 20.36
N ASP A 427 9.90 -4.72 20.96
CA ASP A 427 8.82 -4.68 21.95
C ASP A 427 7.49 -4.18 21.37
N ASP A 428 7.46 -3.90 20.06
CA ASP A 428 6.35 -3.25 19.40
C ASP A 428 5.27 -4.20 18.90
N ARG A 429 4.02 -3.74 19.00
CA ARG A 429 2.86 -4.51 18.54
C ARG A 429 2.71 -4.38 17.03
N VAL A 430 2.16 -5.42 16.42
CA VAL A 430 2.15 -5.63 14.96
C VAL A 430 1.49 -4.48 14.19
N TRP A 431 0.49 -3.85 14.79
CA TRP A 431 -0.23 -2.71 14.23
C TRP A 431 0.57 -1.40 14.25
N THR A 432 1.60 -1.28 15.08
CA THR A 432 2.50 -0.10 15.12
C THR A 432 3.75 -0.28 14.30
N GLY A 433 4.05 -1.48 13.78
CA GLY A 433 5.26 -1.77 13.01
C GLY A 433 5.41 -0.97 11.70
N PHE A 434 4.36 -0.29 11.22
CA PHE A 434 4.47 0.64 10.09
C PHE A 434 5.11 1.99 10.49
N PHE A 435 5.13 2.33 11.78
CA PHE A 435 5.55 3.63 12.29
C PHE A 435 7.06 3.70 12.46
N ASP A 436 7.79 3.73 11.34
CA ASP A 436 9.23 3.92 11.33
C ASP A 436 9.65 5.40 11.35
N ARG A 437 10.96 5.63 11.32
CA ARG A 437 11.55 6.97 11.28
C ARG A 437 11.03 7.80 10.10
N GLY A 438 10.89 7.19 8.92
CA GLY A 438 10.35 7.85 7.73
C GLY A 438 8.89 8.28 7.90
N ARG A 439 8.08 7.50 8.62
CA ARG A 439 6.69 7.85 8.93
C ARG A 439 6.59 8.98 9.96
N LEU A 440 7.42 8.97 11.02
CA LEU A 440 7.54 10.09 11.96
C LEU A 440 7.96 11.37 11.24
N ASP A 441 9.00 11.30 10.41
CA ASP A 441 9.50 12.45 9.67
C ASP A 441 8.48 12.99 8.65
N GLY A 442 7.69 12.14 7.99
CA GLY A 442 6.57 12.58 7.14
C GLY A 442 5.47 13.32 7.91
N LEU A 443 5.13 12.87 9.13
CA LEU A 443 4.18 13.61 10.00
C LEU A 443 4.77 14.94 10.49
N ARG A 444 6.08 15.00 10.76
CA ARG A 444 6.81 16.25 11.06
C ARG A 444 6.75 17.25 9.89
N VAL A 445 6.95 16.78 8.65
CA VAL A 445 6.78 17.58 7.42
C VAL A 445 5.35 18.11 7.28
N THR A 446 4.33 17.24 7.39
CA THR A 446 2.93 17.68 7.32
C THR A 446 2.63 18.74 8.39
N THR A 447 3.09 18.53 9.62
CA THR A 447 2.86 19.42 10.76
C THR A 447 3.42 20.82 10.47
N PHE A 448 4.69 20.93 10.06
CA PHE A 448 5.27 22.24 9.71
C PHE A 448 4.61 22.90 8.50
N THR A 449 4.16 22.11 7.52
CA THR A 449 3.46 22.62 6.32
C THR A 449 2.09 23.21 6.69
N ARG A 450 1.30 22.50 7.50
CA ARG A 450 0.01 22.97 8.03
C ARG A 450 0.16 24.22 8.90
N LEU A 451 1.22 24.29 9.72
CA LEU A 451 1.58 25.48 10.51
C LEU A 451 2.16 26.64 9.68
N ARG A 452 2.23 26.51 8.34
CA ARG A 452 2.79 27.52 7.41
C ARG A 452 4.22 27.95 7.79
N ARG A 453 5.06 26.99 8.17
CA ARG A 453 6.49 27.18 8.49
C ARG A 453 7.38 26.62 7.37
N PRO A 454 7.46 27.26 6.19
CA PRO A 454 8.06 26.68 4.98
C PRO A 454 9.55 26.31 5.14
N THR A 455 10.33 27.08 5.91
CA THR A 455 11.74 26.77 6.17
C THR A 455 11.92 25.50 7.00
N ALA A 456 11.12 25.34 8.07
CA ALA A 456 11.16 24.16 8.92
C ALA A 456 10.62 22.92 8.19
N ALA A 457 9.55 23.09 7.41
CA ALA A 457 8.98 22.02 6.57
C ALA A 457 9.99 21.54 5.51
N TYR A 458 10.75 22.45 4.90
CA TYR A 458 11.79 22.12 3.92
C TYR A 458 13.01 21.43 4.54
N ALA A 459 13.46 21.86 5.72
CA ALA A 459 14.52 21.16 6.45
C ALA A 459 14.09 19.72 6.81
N ALA A 460 12.89 19.56 7.38
CA ALA A 460 12.32 18.25 7.71
C ALA A 460 12.12 17.37 6.46
N ALA A 461 11.72 17.95 5.32
CA ALA A 461 11.54 17.23 4.05
C ALA A 461 12.86 16.63 3.53
N ILE A 462 13.96 17.38 3.63
CA ILE A 462 15.30 16.89 3.26
C ILE A 462 15.73 15.75 4.18
N GLU A 463 15.54 15.88 5.50
CA GLU A 463 15.86 14.83 6.46
C GLU A 463 15.04 13.56 6.22
N ALA A 464 13.73 13.71 6.02
CA ALA A 464 12.81 12.62 5.70
C ALA A 464 13.21 11.88 4.42
N LEU A 465 13.59 12.61 3.36
CA LEU A 465 14.00 12.01 2.09
C LEU A 465 15.32 11.24 2.18
N ARG A 466 16.26 11.66 3.04
CA ARG A 466 17.49 10.91 3.33
C ARG A 466 17.22 9.63 4.13
N ALA A 467 16.27 9.67 5.06
CA ALA A 467 15.88 8.51 5.87
C ALA A 467 15.00 7.51 5.09
N ALA A 468 14.26 7.96 4.08
CA ALA A 468 13.34 7.15 3.32
C ALA A 468 14.03 6.29 2.25
N GLY A 469 14.16 4.99 2.53
CA GLY A 469 14.61 4.00 1.55
C GLY A 469 13.79 3.99 0.25
N PRO A 470 14.36 3.44 -0.86
CA PRO A 470 13.78 3.56 -2.20
C PRO A 470 12.50 2.74 -2.45
N ALA A 471 12.08 1.91 -1.49
CA ALA A 471 10.97 0.98 -1.67
C ALA A 471 9.62 1.69 -1.93
N ALA A 472 8.94 1.32 -3.03
CA ALA A 472 7.59 1.77 -3.36
C ALA A 472 6.59 1.17 -2.35
N THR A 473 6.29 1.95 -1.33
CA THR A 473 5.51 1.57 -0.14
C THR A 473 4.45 2.64 0.12
N LYS A 474 3.27 2.27 0.64
CA LYS A 474 2.14 3.19 0.85
C LYS A 474 2.56 4.50 1.54
N LYS A 475 3.35 4.43 2.62
CA LYS A 475 3.90 5.57 3.37
C LYS A 475 4.83 6.46 2.55
N ARG A 476 5.56 5.90 1.56
CA ARG A 476 6.40 6.69 0.66
C ARG A 476 5.57 7.62 -0.21
N SER A 477 4.37 7.20 -0.65
CA SER A 477 3.46 8.09 -1.39
C SER A 477 3.00 9.30 -0.54
N LEU A 478 2.73 9.08 0.75
CA LEU A 478 2.38 10.16 1.69
C LEU A 478 3.52 11.15 1.83
N LEU A 479 4.74 10.65 2.09
CA LEU A 479 5.92 11.50 2.24
C LEU A 479 6.19 12.32 0.97
N LEU A 480 6.15 11.71 -0.21
CA LEU A 480 6.37 12.41 -1.48
C LEU A 480 5.29 13.47 -1.74
N GLY A 481 4.02 13.18 -1.43
CA GLY A 481 2.92 14.16 -1.51
C GLY A 481 3.08 15.32 -0.52
N ASP A 482 3.56 15.06 0.69
CA ASP A 482 3.84 16.10 1.69
C ASP A 482 5.06 16.96 1.29
N ILE A 483 6.10 16.37 0.71
CA ILE A 483 7.25 17.09 0.13
C ILE A 483 6.81 17.96 -1.07
N ALA A 484 5.94 17.44 -1.94
CA ALA A 484 5.38 18.21 -3.05
C ALA A 484 4.65 19.48 -2.55
N ASP A 485 3.90 19.38 -1.44
CA ASP A 485 3.26 20.53 -0.81
C ASP A 485 4.29 21.56 -0.28
N VAL A 486 5.41 21.10 0.30
CA VAL A 486 6.50 22.00 0.73
C VAL A 486 7.10 22.79 -0.44
N HIS A 487 7.36 22.14 -1.58
CA HIS A 487 7.85 22.83 -2.77
C HIS A 487 6.80 23.81 -3.34
N LEU A 488 5.52 23.44 -3.32
CA LEU A 488 4.42 24.33 -3.72
C LEU A 488 4.33 25.57 -2.81
N ALA A 489 4.45 25.40 -1.50
CA ALA A 489 4.48 26.51 -0.54
C ALA A 489 5.69 27.45 -0.76
N ARG A 490 6.79 26.94 -1.34
CA ARG A 490 7.98 27.70 -1.76
C ARG A 490 7.88 28.27 -3.19
N ARG A 491 6.78 28.03 -3.91
CA ARG A 491 6.57 28.35 -5.34
C ARG A 491 7.54 27.67 -6.33
N ASP A 492 8.12 26.55 -5.92
CA ASP A 492 8.93 25.68 -6.78
C ASP A 492 7.99 24.67 -7.46
N ILE A 493 7.35 25.12 -8.54
CA ILE A 493 6.23 24.41 -9.19
C ILE A 493 6.71 23.13 -9.88
N ASP A 494 7.87 23.17 -10.53
CA ASP A 494 8.49 22.02 -11.19
C ASP A 494 8.82 20.89 -10.21
N ALA A 495 9.43 21.22 -9.06
CA ALA A 495 9.67 20.22 -8.02
C ALA A 495 8.38 19.73 -7.37
N ALA A 496 7.40 20.60 -7.13
CA ALA A 496 6.10 20.19 -6.60
C ALA A 496 5.40 19.18 -7.52
N CYS A 497 5.38 19.43 -8.83
CA CYS A 497 4.78 18.53 -9.80
C CYS A 497 5.57 17.20 -9.91
N ARG A 498 6.91 17.25 -9.88
CA ARG A 498 7.76 16.05 -9.88
C ARG A 498 7.50 15.15 -8.66
N PHE A 499 7.54 15.71 -7.45
CA PHE A 499 7.27 14.92 -6.23
C PHE A 499 5.82 14.41 -6.17
N ALA A 500 4.85 15.16 -6.71
CA ALA A 500 3.47 14.71 -6.85
C ALA A 500 3.34 13.55 -7.86
N ALA A 501 4.07 13.58 -8.97
CA ALA A 501 4.16 12.49 -9.94
C ALA A 501 4.83 11.24 -9.35
N ASP A 502 5.94 11.39 -8.61
CA ASP A 502 6.61 10.28 -7.91
C ASP A 502 5.67 9.64 -6.87
N ALA A 503 4.91 10.45 -6.12
CA ALA A 503 3.88 9.95 -5.20
C ALA A 503 2.79 9.17 -5.94
N LEU A 504 2.32 9.70 -7.06
CA LEU A 504 1.28 9.11 -7.89
C LEU A 504 1.72 7.78 -8.54
N ALA A 505 2.99 7.66 -8.92
CA ALA A 505 3.58 6.41 -9.40
C ALA A 505 3.60 5.29 -8.33
N VAL A 506 3.73 5.64 -7.04
CA VAL A 506 3.57 4.69 -5.92
C VAL A 506 2.09 4.37 -5.68
N VAL A 507 1.20 5.35 -5.77
CA VAL A 507 -0.27 5.13 -5.68
C VAL A 507 -0.74 4.16 -6.77
N ALA A 508 -0.27 4.31 -8.01
CA ALA A 508 -0.58 3.43 -9.13
C ALA A 508 -0.22 1.95 -8.90
N GLN A 509 0.76 1.67 -8.04
CA GLN A 509 1.20 0.32 -7.67
C GLN A 509 0.48 -0.23 -6.44
N THR A 510 0.06 0.64 -5.52
CA THR A 510 -0.43 0.28 -4.18
C THR A 510 -1.94 0.47 -3.99
N ASP A 511 -2.63 1.11 -4.95
CA ASP A 511 -4.07 1.46 -4.91
C ASP A 511 -4.46 2.24 -3.62
N PHE A 512 -3.52 3.07 -3.12
CA PHE A 512 -3.62 3.68 -1.80
C PHE A 512 -4.35 5.03 -1.82
N SER A 513 -5.57 5.06 -1.30
CA SER A 513 -6.48 6.21 -1.34
C SER A 513 -5.92 7.44 -0.62
N LEU A 514 -5.25 7.26 0.52
CA LEU A 514 -4.72 8.36 1.31
C LEU A 514 -3.53 9.04 0.61
N GLY A 515 -2.73 8.26 -0.14
CA GLY A 515 -1.70 8.77 -1.04
C GLY A 515 -2.31 9.57 -2.19
N PHE A 516 -3.33 9.02 -2.85
CA PHE A 516 -4.06 9.70 -3.92
C PHE A 516 -4.65 11.04 -3.47
N ALA A 517 -5.30 11.07 -2.31
CA ALA A 517 -5.89 12.29 -1.74
C ALA A 517 -4.84 13.38 -1.42
N ARG A 518 -3.60 13.00 -1.09
CA ARG A 518 -2.49 13.97 -0.92
C ARG A 518 -2.10 14.60 -2.27
N VAL A 519 -1.96 13.79 -3.32
CA VAL A 519 -1.68 14.28 -4.68
C VAL A 519 -2.79 15.19 -5.20
N GLN A 520 -4.06 14.80 -5.00
CA GLN A 520 -5.22 15.64 -5.36
C GLN A 520 -5.18 17.00 -4.67
N ARG A 521 -4.92 17.05 -3.36
CA ARG A 521 -4.81 18.31 -2.59
C ARG A 521 -3.68 19.23 -3.06
N VAL A 522 -2.54 18.65 -3.47
CA VAL A 522 -1.46 19.42 -4.11
C VAL A 522 -1.94 19.97 -5.46
N ARG A 523 -2.62 19.15 -6.27
CA ARG A 523 -3.15 19.57 -7.57
C ARG A 523 -4.24 20.65 -7.48
N GLU A 524 -5.14 20.59 -6.51
CA GLU A 524 -6.14 21.64 -6.24
C GLU A 524 -5.47 23.00 -6.02
N ARG A 525 -4.33 23.02 -5.32
CA ARG A 525 -3.56 24.23 -5.04
C ARG A 525 -2.64 24.67 -6.18
N LEU A 526 -2.41 23.82 -7.17
CA LEU A 526 -1.68 24.14 -8.41
C LEU A 526 -2.53 24.84 -9.48
N VAL A 527 -3.85 25.04 -9.25
CA VAL A 527 -4.76 25.75 -10.17
C VAL A 527 -4.22 27.09 -10.71
N PRO A 528 -3.55 27.96 -9.93
CA PRO A 528 -2.98 29.22 -10.45
C PRO A 528 -1.90 29.02 -11.54
N TRP A 529 -1.33 27.80 -11.65
CA TRP A 529 -0.31 27.42 -12.62
C TRP A 529 -0.81 26.36 -13.62
N GLN A 530 -2.13 26.13 -13.74
CA GLN A 530 -2.72 25.11 -14.62
C GLN A 530 -2.29 25.18 -16.10
N SER A 531 -1.78 26.33 -16.55
CA SER A 531 -1.28 26.53 -17.91
C SER A 531 0.17 26.07 -18.12
N SER A 532 0.95 25.81 -17.05
CA SER A 532 2.35 25.39 -17.14
C SER A 532 2.47 23.91 -17.55
N GLN A 533 3.58 23.54 -18.20
CA GLN A 533 3.79 22.17 -18.65
C GLN A 533 3.81 21.14 -17.49
N PRO A 534 4.53 21.38 -16.36
CA PRO A 534 4.56 20.40 -15.26
C PRO A 534 3.18 20.08 -14.66
N VAL A 535 2.26 21.06 -14.64
CA VAL A 535 0.89 20.83 -14.13
C VAL A 535 0.04 20.06 -15.15
N ARG A 536 0.22 20.30 -16.45
CA ARG A 536 -0.45 19.53 -17.52
C ARG A 536 0.01 18.06 -17.55
N ASP A 537 1.30 17.83 -17.34
CA ASP A 537 1.89 16.48 -17.28
C ASP A 537 1.33 15.71 -16.07
N LEU A 538 1.24 16.36 -14.91
CA LEU A 538 0.60 15.80 -13.72
C LEU A 538 -0.90 15.53 -13.94
N ASP A 539 -1.62 16.43 -14.62
CA ASP A 539 -3.02 16.23 -15.01
C ASP A 539 -3.22 15.05 -15.96
N GLU A 540 -2.25 14.75 -16.83
CA GLU A 540 -2.30 13.59 -17.71
C GLU A 540 -2.11 12.30 -16.93
N GLN A 541 -1.15 12.27 -16.01
CA GLN A 541 -0.95 11.11 -15.13
C GLN A 541 -2.17 10.85 -14.22
N LEU A 542 -2.77 11.90 -13.66
CA LEU A 542 -4.00 11.79 -12.87
C LEU A 542 -5.18 11.23 -13.70
N ARG A 543 -5.32 11.66 -14.96
CA ARG A 543 -6.34 11.15 -15.91
C ARG A 543 -6.15 9.69 -16.33
N VAL A 544 -4.97 9.09 -16.08
CA VAL A 544 -4.71 7.67 -16.37
C VAL A 544 -5.13 6.76 -15.20
N LEU A 545 -5.27 7.32 -13.99
CA LEU A 545 -5.56 6.58 -12.75
C LEU A 545 -6.97 6.79 -12.19
N ALA A 546 -7.67 7.83 -12.65
CA ALA A 546 -9.10 8.05 -12.41
C ALA A 546 -9.97 7.28 -13.43
#